data_AF-A0AAD1BVV6-F1
#
_entry.id   AF-A0AAD1BVV6-F1
#
_cell.length_a   1.000
_cell.length_b   1.000
_cell.length_c   1.000
_cell.angle_alpha   90.00
_cell.angle_beta   90.00
_cell.angle_gamma   90.00
#
_symmetry.space_group_name_H-M   'P 1'
#
loop_
_entity.id
_entity.type
_entity.pdbx_description
1 polymer ?
#
loop_
_entity_poly.entity_id
_entity_poly.type
_entity_poly.pdbx_seq_one_letter_code
_entity_poly.pdbx_strand_id
1 'polypeptide(L)'
;MKPIKHLYLHFQDGQRLALRFPQQSADPIDVARGLRRQLESPFLSIEVDGDLLLIPRESIKYLQISPAPPALPQATITGAELIN
;
A
#
# COMPACT_ATOMS: atom_id res chain seq x y z
N MET A 1 -3.53 -0.27 21.78
CA MET A 1 -2.70 0.52 20.85
C MET A 1 -3.23 0.30 19.44
N LYS A 2 -3.32 1.32 18.58
CA LYS A 2 -3.71 1.10 17.17
C LYS A 2 -2.59 0.29 16.47
N PRO A 3 -2.92 -0.71 15.64
CA PRO A 3 -1.89 -1.48 14.94
C PRO A 3 -1.10 -0.57 14.01
N ILE A 4 0.23 -0.69 14.06
CA ILE A 4 1.14 0.01 13.17
C ILE A 4 0.98 -0.60 11.77
N LYS A 5 0.68 0.23 10.78
CA LYS A 5 0.52 -0.20 9.40
C LYS A 5 1.85 -0.16 8.67
N HIS A 6 2.11 -1.19 7.89
CA HIS A 6 3.27 -1.31 7.01
C HIS A 6 2.82 -1.41 5.56
N LEU A 7 3.58 -0.77 4.66
CA LEU A 7 3.48 -0.93 3.22
C LEU A 7 4.81 -1.47 2.71
N TYR A 8 4.75 -2.58 1.99
CA TYR A 8 5.90 -3.14 1.29
C TYR A 8 5.70 -2.99 -0.21
N LEU A 9 6.66 -2.35 -0.87
CA LEU A 9 6.73 -2.29 -2.33
C LEU A 9 7.77 -3.31 -2.78
N HIS A 10 7.37 -4.25 -3.62
CA HIS A 10 8.28 -5.17 -4.27
C HIS A 10 8.50 -4.71 -5.70
N PHE A 11 9.74 -4.42 -6.07
CA PHE A 11 10.10 -3.91 -7.39
C PHE A 11 10.37 -5.04 -8.39
N GLN A 12 10.32 -4.72 -9.69
CA GLN A 12 10.57 -5.67 -10.78
C GLN A 12 12.00 -6.21 -10.78
N ASP A 13 12.95 -5.43 -10.26
CA ASP A 13 14.37 -5.80 -10.12
C ASP A 13 14.65 -6.68 -8.88
N GLY A 14 13.62 -7.00 -8.08
CA GLY A 14 13.73 -7.80 -6.87
C GLY A 14 14.05 -7.01 -5.60
N GLN A 15 14.26 -5.69 -5.69
CA GLN A 15 14.40 -4.84 -4.50
C GLN A 15 13.07 -4.72 -3.75
N ARG A 16 13.16 -4.32 -2.47
CA ARG A 16 12.00 -4.09 -1.62
C ARG A 16 12.15 -2.81 -0.80
N LEU A 17 11.15 -1.92 -0.89
CA LEU A 17 11.00 -0.78 0.02
C LEU A 17 9.97 -1.14 1.11
N ALA A 18 10.31 -0.86 2.37
CA ALA A 18 9.43 -1.07 3.52
C ALA A 18 9.14 0.26 4.21
N LEU A 19 7.87 0.60 4.35
CA LEU A 19 7.41 1.87 4.91
C LEU A 19 6.48 1.60 6.10
N ARG A 20 6.60 2.43 7.14
CA ARG A 20 5.79 2.36 8.35
C ARG A 20 4.94 3.61 8.47
N PHE A 21 3.63 3.44 8.60
CA PHE A 21 2.68 4.54 8.82
C PHE A 21 2.19 4.52 10.26
N PRO A 22 2.76 5.35 11.16
CA PRO A 22 2.36 5.39 12.56
C PRO A 22 0.94 5.97 12.76
N GLN A 23 0.50 6.86 11.86
CA GLN A 23 -0.86 7.37 11.79
C GLN A 23 -1.27 7.49 10.31
N GLN A 24 -2.40 6.88 9.94
CA GLN A 24 -3.11 7.17 8.69
C GLN A 24 -4.46 7.77 9.03
N SER A 25 -5.06 8.53 8.09
CA SER A 25 -6.40 9.09 8.23
C SER A 25 -7.39 8.04 8.77
N ALA A 26 -8.25 8.47 9.68
CA ALA A 26 -9.15 7.60 10.44
C ALA A 26 -10.31 7.04 9.61
N ASP A 27 -10.59 7.60 8.42
CA ASP A 27 -11.71 7.19 7.58
C ASP A 27 -11.30 6.06 6.59
N PRO A 28 -11.85 4.84 6.74
CA PRO A 28 -11.60 3.73 5.81
C PRO A 28 -12.01 4.02 4.37
N ILE A 29 -13.01 4.89 4.14
CA ILE A 29 -13.48 5.27 2.81
C ILE A 29 -12.43 6.13 2.10
N ASP A 30 -11.80 7.06 2.82
CA ASP A 30 -10.75 7.91 2.26
C ASP A 30 -9.48 7.11 1.95
N VAL A 31 -9.15 6.11 2.77
CA VAL A 31 -8.05 5.17 2.48
C VAL A 31 -8.34 4.38 1.20
N ALA A 32 -9.53 3.81 1.06
CA ALA A 32 -9.92 3.06 -0.14
C ALA A 32 -9.96 3.95 -1.41
N ARG A 33 -10.45 5.19 -1.27
CA ARG A 33 -10.48 6.18 -2.37
C ARG A 33 -9.08 6.64 -2.76
N GLY A 34 -8.19 6.89 -1.78
CA GLY A 34 -6.79 7.24 -2.02
C GLY A 34 -6.05 6.13 -2.74
N LEU A 35 -6.25 4.88 -2.34
CA LEU A 35 -5.72 3.70 -3.03
C LEU A 35 -6.22 3.64 -4.48
N ARG A 36 -7.52 3.82 -4.73
CA ARG A 36 -8.08 3.82 -6.10
C ARG A 36 -7.48 4.92 -6.98
N ARG A 37 -7.36 6.15 -6.47
CA ARG A 37 -6.77 7.27 -7.23
C ARG A 37 -5.30 7.06 -7.55
N GLN A 38 -4.53 6.51 -6.59
CA GLN A 38 -3.16 6.11 -6.88
C GLN A 38 -3.08 4.96 -7.87
N LEU A 39 -4.10 4.09 -7.91
CA LEU A 39 -4.18 3.05 -8.91
C LEU A 39 -4.49 3.58 -10.33
N GLU A 40 -4.85 4.84 -10.49
CA GLU A 40 -5.07 5.48 -11.79
C GLU A 40 -3.89 6.37 -12.22
N SER A 41 -2.93 6.61 -11.31
CA SER A 41 -1.75 7.41 -11.55
C SER A 41 -0.57 6.57 -12.10
N PRO A 42 0.26 7.13 -13.00
CA PRO A 42 1.52 6.50 -13.41
C PRO A 42 2.55 6.43 -12.27
N PHE A 43 2.35 7.20 -11.20
CA PHE A 43 3.21 7.21 -10.02
C PHE A 43 2.43 6.88 -8.75
N LEU A 44 3.07 6.12 -7.87
CA LEU A 44 2.70 6.00 -6.46
C LEU A 44 3.41 7.12 -5.68
N SER A 45 2.64 8.10 -5.21
CA SER A 45 3.15 9.21 -4.39
C SER A 45 3.07 8.89 -2.91
N ILE A 46 4.18 9.01 -2.19
CA ILE A 46 4.22 8.78 -0.74
C ILE A 46 5.04 9.88 -0.08
N GLU A 47 4.49 10.48 0.98
CA GLU A 47 5.27 11.34 1.88
C GLU A 47 5.97 10.47 2.92
N VAL A 48 7.29 10.66 3.08
CA VAL A 48 8.13 9.95 4.04
C VAL A 48 9.15 10.93 4.61
N ASP A 49 9.14 11.10 5.93
CA ASP A 49 10.11 11.96 6.66
C ASP A 49 10.22 13.40 6.12
N GLY A 50 9.13 13.96 5.60
CA GLY A 50 9.08 15.30 4.99
C GLY A 50 9.41 15.33 3.49
N ASP A 51 9.85 14.21 2.92
CA ASP A 51 10.16 14.07 1.49
C ASP A 51 8.97 13.50 0.71
N LEU A 52 8.81 13.95 -0.54
CA LEU A 52 7.85 13.38 -1.48
C LEU A 52 8.54 12.35 -2.38
N LEU A 53 8.22 11.07 -2.18
CA LEU A 53 8.63 9.99 -3.06
C LEU A 53 7.60 9.86 -4.20
N LEU A 54 8.07 9.93 -5.44
CA LEU A 54 7.29 9.63 -6.64
C LEU A 54 7.83 8.35 -7.27
N ILE A 55 7.12 7.24 -7.04
CA ILE A 55 7.60 5.91 -7.43
C ILE A 55 6.88 5.50 -8.72
N PRO A 56 7.59 5.27 -9.85
CA PRO A 56 6.98 4.84 -11.09
C PRO A 56 6.23 3.52 -10.89
N ARG A 57 4.95 3.46 -11.24
CA ARG A 57 4.13 2.28 -11.02
C ARG A 57 4.65 1.06 -11.79
N GLU A 58 5.15 1.28 -13.00
CA GLU A 58 5.72 0.24 -13.85
C GLU A 58 6.93 -0.48 -13.22
N SER A 59 7.63 0.20 -12.29
CA SER A 59 8.73 -0.41 -11.53
C SER A 59 8.26 -1.35 -10.42
N ILE A 60 6.99 -1.27 -10.02
CA ILE A 60 6.42 -2.02 -8.89
C ILE A 60 5.82 -3.34 -9.42
N LYS A 61 6.32 -4.46 -8.90
CA LYS A 61 5.79 -5.80 -9.16
C LYS A 61 4.49 -6.04 -8.38
N TYR A 62 4.49 -5.76 -7.08
CA TYR A 62 3.29 -5.79 -6.25
C TYR A 62 3.43 -4.97 -4.96
N LEU A 63 2.28 -4.71 -4.33
CA LEU A 63 2.14 -4.01 -3.05
C LEU A 63 1.64 -4.98 -1.99
N GLN A 64 2.19 -4.91 -0.78
CA GLN A 64 1.66 -5.62 0.38
C GLN A 64 1.35 -4.63 1.50
N ILE A 65 0.10 -4.63 1.95
CA ILE A 65 -0.37 -3.83 3.09
C ILE A 65 -0.53 -4.77 4.29
N SER A 66 0.10 -4.44 5.42
CA SER A 66 0.07 -5.28 6.62
C SER A 66 -0.13 -4.45 7.91
N PRO A 67 -1.14 -4.79 8.74
CA PRO A 67 -2.17 -5.80 8.51
C PRO A 67 -3.09 -5.39 7.35
N ALA A 68 -3.88 -6.34 6.83
CA ALA A 68 -4.87 -6.05 5.80
C ALA A 68 -5.80 -4.90 6.27
N PRO A 69 -6.17 -3.96 5.39
CA PRO A 69 -7.06 -2.87 5.76
C PRO A 69 -8.45 -3.41 6.13
N PRO A 70 -9.20 -2.71 7.00
CA PRO A 70 -10.50 -3.19 7.50
C PRO A 70 -11.58 -3.28 6.41
N ALA A 71 -11.42 -2.51 5.33
CA ALA A 71 -12.25 -2.59 4.14
C ALA A 71 -11.36 -2.98 2.95
N LEU A 72 -11.74 -4.06 2.27
CA LEU A 72 -11.07 -4.53 1.06
C LEU A 72 -11.84 -4.05 -0.18
N PRO A 73 -11.17 -3.86 -1.33
CA PRO A 73 -11.84 -3.67 -2.60
C PRO A 73 -12.87 -4.78 -2.87
N GLN A 74 -14.00 -4.43 -3.50
CA GLN A 74 -15.10 -5.38 -3.76
C GLN A 74 -14.67 -6.63 -4.53
N ALA A 75 -13.67 -6.49 -5.42
CA ALA A 75 -13.15 -7.59 -6.23
C ALA A 75 -12.06 -8.43 -5.53
N THR A 76 -11.76 -8.18 -4.26
CA THR A 76 -10.73 -8.94 -3.53
C THR A 76 -11.23 -10.35 -3.21
N ILE A 77 -10.52 -11.36 -3.71
CA ILE A 77 -10.72 -12.77 -3.31
C ILE A 77 -10.15 -12.96 -1.90
N THR A 78 -10.90 -13.63 -1.03
CA THR A 78 -10.56 -13.79 0.40
C THR A 78 -10.32 -15.26 0.75
N GLY A 79 -9.67 -15.51 1.89
CA GLY A 79 -9.44 -16.87 2.40
C GLY A 79 -8.25 -17.62 1.78
N ALA A 80 -7.35 -16.93 1.08
CA ALA A 80 -6.14 -17.54 0.54
C ALA A 80 -5.09 -17.80 1.63
N GLU A 81 -4.38 -18.92 1.52
CA GLU A 81 -3.24 -19.28 2.35
C GLU A 81 -1.97 -19.32 1.50
N LEU A 82 -0.84 -18.90 2.08
CA LEU A 82 0.47 -19.05 1.44
C LEU A 82 0.87 -20.52 1.48
N ILE A 83 1.08 -21.12 0.31
CA ILE A 83 1.71 -22.44 0.19
C ILE A 83 3.21 -22.19 0.12
N ASN A 84 3.93 -22.70 1.12
CA ASN A 84 5.38 -22.59 1.25
C ASN A 84 6.04 -23.94 0.95
#